data_AF-A0A821GMZ9-F1
#
_entry.id   AF-A0A821GMZ9-F1
#
_cell.length_a   1.000
_cell.length_b   1.000
_cell.length_c   1.000
_cell.angle_alpha   90.00
_cell.angle_beta   90.00
_cell.angle_gamma   90.00
#
_symmetry.space_group_name_H-M   'P 1'
#
loop_
_entity.id
_entity.type
_entity.pdbx_description
1 polymer ?
#
loop_
_entity_poly.entity_id
_entity_poly.type
_entity_poly.pdbx_seq_one_letter_code
_entity_poly.pdbx_strand_id
1 'polypeptide(L)' 'SVYIACANNNRIQKWQTNATFGITIAGNLNGIAGQTPYLINMTYGIALYYEEKHPYVSDSYNNRIQRFSLR' A
#
# COMPACT_ATOMS: atom_id res chain seq x y z
N SER A 1 13.29 -2.80 6.51
CA SER A 1 12.42 -1.86 5.78
C SER A 1 11.16 -1.59 6.57
N VAL A 2 10.59 -0.40 6.41
CA VAL A 2 9.29 -0.03 7.00
C VAL A 2 8.28 0.12 5.87
N TYR A 3 7.07 -0.37 6.11
CA TYR A 3 5.93 -0.19 5.22
C TYR A 3 4.95 0.76 5.88
N ILE A 4 4.49 1.76 5.14
CA ILE A 4 3.69 2.87 5.68
C ILE A 4 2.41 2.96 4.87
N ALA A 5 1.28 2.86 5.55
CA ALA A 5 -0.03 3.16 5.00
C ALA A 5 -0.25 4.67 4.99
N CYS A 6 -0.24 5.29 3.80
CA CYS A 6 -0.53 6.70 3.64
C CYS A 6 -2.02 6.87 3.35
N ALA A 7 -2.87 6.72 4.38
CA ALA A 7 -4.32 6.60 4.26
C ALA A 7 -4.98 7.63 3.33
N ASN A 8 -4.76 8.93 3.57
CA ASN A 8 -5.35 10.01 2.77
C ASN A 8 -4.70 10.17 1.39
N ASN A 9 -3.49 9.64 1.20
CA ASN A 9 -2.81 9.63 -0.09
C ASN A 9 -3.03 8.31 -0.84
N ASN A 10 -3.98 7.46 -0.42
CA ASN A 10 -4.42 6.27 -1.16
C ASN A 10 -3.28 5.38 -1.68
N ARG A 11 -2.20 5.26 -0.91
CA ARG A 11 -0.98 4.54 -1.31
C ARG A 11 -0.28 3.89 -0.14
N ILE A 12 0.51 2.88 -0.44
CA ILE A 12 1.46 2.28 0.50
C ILE A 12 2.88 2.62 0.04
N GLN A 13 3.71 3.07 0.99
CA GLN A 13 5.13 3.28 0.75
C GLN A 13 6.01 2.27 1.45
N LYS A 14 7.12 1.91 0.83
CA LYS A 14 8.22 1.15 1.42
C LYS A 14 9.44 2.05 1.57
N TRP A 15 10.03 2.04 2.75
CA TRP A 15 11.24 2.77 3.09
C TRP A 15 12.34 1.77 3.49
N GLN A 16 13.52 1.92 2.89
CA GLN A 16 14.70 1.19 3.35
C GLN A 16 15.28 1.87 4.59
N THR A 17 16.06 1.12 5.39
CA THR A 17 16.77 1.69 6.54
C THR A 17 17.67 2.81 6.05
N ASN A 18 17.61 3.98 6.71
CA ASN A 18 18.35 5.20 6.34
C ASN A 18 18.00 5.82 4.98
N ALA A 19 16.90 5.43 4.33
CA ALA A 19 16.45 6.08 3.10
C ALA A 19 15.89 7.49 3.36
N THR A 20 16.14 8.42 2.44
CA THR A 20 15.57 9.78 2.46
C THR A 20 14.27 9.90 1.67
N PHE A 21 13.91 8.88 0.89
CA PHE A 21 12.67 8.82 0.12
C PHE A 21 12.06 7.41 0.15
N GLY A 22 10.74 7.35 0.04
CA GLY A 22 9.97 6.11 -0.05
C GLY A 22 9.59 5.76 -1.49
N ILE A 23 9.40 4.47 -1.74
CA ILE A 23 8.89 3.96 -3.02
C ILE A 23 7.42 3.59 -2.83
N THR A 24 6.55 4.04 -3.74
CA THR A 24 5.14 3.60 -3.76
C THR A 24 5.07 2.18 -4.29
N ILE A 25 4.55 1.27 -3.48
CA ILE A 25 4.48 -0.17 -3.80
C ILE A 25 3.05 -0.68 -4.02
N ALA A 26 2.04 0.11 -3.63
CA ALA A 26 0.64 -0.19 -3.87
C ALA A 26 -0.18 1.11 -3.92
N GLY A 27 -1.26 1.12 -4.70
CA GLY A 27 -2.07 2.31 -4.97
C GLY A 27 -1.44 3.22 -6.03
N ASN A 28 -1.77 4.50 -5.99
CA ASN A 28 -1.33 5.48 -6.99
C ASN A 28 -0.20 6.38 -6.46
N LEU A 29 0.81 6.66 -7.28
CA LEU A 29 1.92 7.55 -6.91
C LEU A 29 1.45 8.97 -6.55
N ASN A 30 0.44 9.48 -7.27
CA ASN A 30 -0.14 10.80 -7.08
C ASN A 30 -1.29 10.81 -6.05
N GLY A 31 -1.53 9.68 -5.38
CA GLY A 31 -2.53 9.53 -4.32
C GLY A 31 -3.99 9.58 -4.76
N ILE A 32 -4.24 9.29 -6.03
CA ILE A 32 -5.59 9.15 -6.58
C ILE A 32 -6.25 7.90 -5.99
N ALA A 33 -7.43 8.09 -5.38
CA ALA A 33 -8.29 7.00 -4.95
C ALA A 33 -8.96 6.31 -6.16
N GLY A 34 -9.32 5.03 -6.01
CA GLY A 34 -10.14 4.37 -7.01
C GLY A 34 -10.46 2.93 -6.65
N GLN A 35 -11.23 2.28 -7.51
CA GLN A 35 -11.81 0.95 -7.26
C GLN A 35 -11.22 -0.16 -8.15
N THR A 36 -10.32 0.21 -9.07
CA THR A 36 -9.64 -0.76 -9.93
C THR A 36 -8.68 -1.63 -9.09
N PRO A 37 -8.24 -2.80 -9.57
CA PRO A 37 -7.32 -3.67 -8.83
C PRO A 37 -5.94 -3.07 -8.50
N TYR A 38 -5.60 -1.92 -9.08
CA TYR A 38 -4.33 -1.23 -8.88
C TYR A 38 -4.46 0.02 -8.01
N LEU A 39 -5.69 0.43 -7.72
CA LEU A 39 -6.01 1.59 -6.90
C LEU A 39 -6.54 1.15 -5.53
N ILE A 40 -6.33 2.00 -4.54
CA ILE A 40 -6.78 1.82 -3.17
C ILE A 40 -7.58 3.07 -2.81
N ASN A 41 -8.53 2.94 -1.89
CA ASN A 41 -9.33 4.01 -1.36
C ASN A 41 -9.36 3.92 0.18
N MET A 42 -8.67 4.84 0.82
CA MET A 42 -8.60 5.01 2.28
C MET A 42 -8.17 3.74 3.05
N THR A 43 -6.87 3.48 3.04
CA THR A 43 -6.29 2.33 3.74
C THR A 43 -6.04 2.61 5.23
N TYR A 44 -6.50 1.70 6.11
CA TYR A 44 -6.26 1.78 7.56
C TYR A 44 -5.32 0.69 8.07
N GLY A 45 -5.17 -0.42 7.36
CA GLY A 45 -4.40 -1.58 7.78
C GLY A 45 -3.53 -2.13 6.67
N ILE A 46 -2.33 -2.54 7.07
CA ILE A 46 -1.39 -3.33 6.27
C ILE A 46 -0.92 -4.53 7.08
N ALA A 47 -1.00 -5.71 6.46
CA ALA A 47 -0.40 -6.93 6.98
C ALA A 47 0.64 -7.43 5.97
N LEU A 48 1.77 -7.93 6.48
CA LEU A 48 2.82 -8.52 5.66
C LEU A 48 2.82 -10.01 5.92
N TYR A 49 2.68 -10.80 4.86
CA TYR A 49 3.00 -12.22 4.93
C TYR A 49 4.49 -12.39 4.61
N TYR A 50 5.27 -12.81 5.60
CA TYR A 50 6.72 -12.69 5.57
C TYR A 50 7.37 -13.57 4.49
N GLU A 51 6.79 -14.75 4.21
CA GLU A 51 7.33 -15.71 3.26
C GLU A 51 7.15 -15.25 1.81
N GLU A 52 5.95 -14.75 1.46
CA GLU A 52 5.65 -14.33 0.10
C GLU A 52 6.09 -12.89 -0.20
N LYS A 53 6.51 -12.13 0.82
CA LYS A 53 6.81 -10.69 0.69
C LYS A 53 5.68 -9.95 -0.04
N HIS A 54 4.44 -10.27 0.28
CA HIS A 54 3.27 -9.62 -0.31
C HIS A 54 2.48 -8.87 0.77
N PRO A 55 2.32 -7.53 0.65
CA PRO A 55 1.42 -6.80 1.53
C PRO A 55 -0.03 -7.08 1.18
N TYR A 56 -0.81 -7.34 2.23
CA TYR A 56 -2.26 -7.35 2.23
C TYR A 56 -2.72 -6.00 2.78
N VAL A 57 -3.52 -5.30 2.00
CA VAL A 57 -3.91 -3.92 2.28
C VAL A 57 -5.42 -3.85 2.38
N SER A 58 -5.91 -3.23 3.46
CA SER A 58 -7.31 -2.86 3.57
C SER A 58 -7.62 -1.76 2.57
N ASP A 59 -8.48 -2.03 1.61
CA ASP A 59 -9.04 -1.05 0.70
C ASP A 59 -10.43 -0.68 1.22
N SER A 60 -10.42 0.06 2.33
CA SER A 60 -11.53 0.10 3.29
C SER A 60 -12.81 0.69 2.68
N TYR A 61 -12.69 1.73 1.86
CA TYR A 61 -13.85 2.37 1.22
C TYR A 61 -14.38 1.58 0.02
N ASN A 62 -13.64 0.58 -0.43
CA ASN A 62 -14.07 -0.36 -1.45
C ASN A 62 -14.50 -1.72 -0.85
N ASN A 63 -14.60 -1.82 0.48
CA ASN A 63 -15.06 -3.02 1.20
C ASN A 63 -14.29 -4.29 0.80
N ARG A 64 -12.98 -4.20 0.57
CA ARG A 64 -12.16 -5.33 0.13
C ARG A 64 -10.77 -5.34 0.75
N ILE A 65 -10.13 -6.50 0.68
CA ILE A 65 -8.70 -6.67 0.94
C ILE A 65 -8.00 -6.93 -0.40
N GLN A 66 -6.88 -6.26 -0.65
CA GLN A 66 -6.06 -6.47 -1.84
C GLN A 66 -4.67 -6.98 -1.47
N ARG A 67 -4.16 -7.96 -2.23
CA ARG A 67 -2.79 -8.45 -2.13
C ARG A 67 -1.97 -7.83 -3.27
N PHE A 68 -0.85 -7.20 -2.96
CA PHE A 68 0.05 -6.63 -3.96
C PHE A 68 1.35 -7.42 -4.04
N SER A 69 1.85 -7.60 -5.26
CA SER A 69 3.22 -8.09 -5.46
C SER A 69 4.18 -6.94 -5.25
N LEU A 70 5.18 -7.11 -4.38
CA LEU A 70 6.28 -6.16 -4.28
C LEU A 70 7.10 -6.25 -5.56
N ARG A 71 7.25 -5.12 -6.25
CA ARG A 71 8.30 -4.94 -7.27
C ARG A 71 9.62 -4.62 -6.60
#